data_AF-A0A9W4U459-F1
#
_entry.id   AF-A0A9W4U459-F1
#
_cell.length_a   1.000
_cell.length_b   1.000
_cell.length_c   1.000
_cell.angle_alpha   90.00
_cell.angle_beta   90.00
_cell.angle_gamma   90.00
#
_symmetry.space_group_name_H-M   'P 1'
#
loop_
_entity.id
_entity.type
_entity.pdbx_description
1 polymer ?
#
loop_
_entity_poly.entity_id
_entity_poly.type
_entity_poly.pdbx_seq_one_letter_code
_entity_poly.pdbx_strand_id
1 'polypeptide(L)'
;MPTLKLPFALRRFGGASHHLSAASQLQQIQSTLPSMATNQASKQPGQIEITSLPVPQLQELKQQLDRELEHLTTSFQSLRTAQSKFSDCLKSIAQGVNTSTADKPLLVPLTSSLYVPGRLTSSTHVLIDIGTGFFVEKSTEDAADFYKRKVKDLGDSLKDLEQVVNSKANNVRMVEEVIRVKVLSAQEGGQKEAKGT
;
A
#
# COMPACT_ATOMS: atom_id res chain seq x y z
N MET A 1 53.16 22.92 6.67
CA MET A 1 53.58 22.21 5.43
C MET A 1 53.66 20.72 5.74
N PRO A 2 53.09 19.78 4.97
CA PRO A 2 51.97 19.85 4.05
C PRO A 2 50.87 18.79 4.35
N THR A 3 49.67 19.07 3.86
CA THR A 3 48.52 18.18 3.71
C THR A 3 48.78 17.10 2.66
N LEU A 4 48.46 15.83 2.97
CA LEU A 4 48.32 14.79 1.94
C LEU A 4 46.84 14.57 1.61
N LYS A 5 46.49 14.95 0.39
CA LYS A 5 45.22 14.80 -0.29
C LYS A 5 45.46 13.81 -1.45
N LEU A 6 44.44 12.98 -1.73
CA LEU A 6 44.20 12.20 -2.98
C LEU A 6 44.84 10.80 -3.11
N PRO A 7 44.35 9.92 -4.02
CA PRO A 7 43.13 10.00 -4.85
C PRO A 7 42.22 8.75 -4.84
N PHE A 8 40.98 9.04 -5.24
CA PHE A 8 39.96 8.19 -5.84
C PHE A 8 40.55 7.24 -6.91
N ALA A 9 40.46 5.94 -6.68
CA ALA A 9 40.87 4.92 -7.66
C ALA A 9 39.72 4.58 -8.62
N LEU A 10 39.82 5.16 -9.81
CA LEU A 10 39.10 4.78 -11.01
C LEU A 10 39.59 3.40 -11.48
N ARG A 11 38.74 2.36 -11.44
CA ARG A 11 39.01 1.10 -12.14
C ARG A 11 37.90 0.82 -13.13
N ARG A 12 38.25 1.02 -14.41
CA ARG A 12 37.46 0.77 -15.60
C ARG A 12 37.94 -0.53 -16.24
N PHE A 13 37.08 -1.54 -16.29
CA PHE A 13 37.09 -2.71 -17.18
C PHE A 13 35.61 -3.17 -17.16
N GLY A 14 34.84 -3.28 -18.23
CA GLY A 14 35.17 -3.62 -19.60
C GLY A 14 34.46 -4.94 -19.92
N GLY A 15 33.34 -4.88 -20.65
CA GLY A 15 32.78 -6.04 -21.39
C GLY A 15 31.43 -6.57 -20.90
N ALA A 16 30.37 -6.27 -21.66
CA ALA A 16 29.35 -7.20 -22.19
C ALA A 16 28.04 -6.46 -22.45
N SER A 17 27.99 -5.80 -23.62
CA SER A 17 26.78 -5.22 -24.19
C SER A 17 25.87 -6.33 -24.71
N HIS A 18 24.86 -6.71 -23.94
CA HIS A 18 23.66 -7.38 -24.45
C HIS A 18 22.43 -6.61 -23.97
N HIS A 19 22.32 -5.35 -24.41
CA HIS A 19 21.10 -4.58 -24.34
C HIS A 19 20.37 -4.74 -25.69
N LEU A 20 19.75 -5.90 -25.87
CA LEU A 20 18.82 -6.12 -26.99
C LEU A 20 17.53 -5.35 -26.70
N SER A 21 17.42 -4.23 -27.39
CA SER A 21 16.25 -3.45 -27.77
C SER A 21 14.86 -4.05 -27.43
N ALA A 22 14.32 -3.70 -26.26
CA ALA A 22 12.88 -3.78 -25.97
C ALA A 22 12.05 -2.80 -26.83
N ALA A 23 12.69 -1.84 -27.49
CA ALA A 23 12.05 -0.90 -28.42
C ALA A 23 11.68 -1.54 -29.76
N SER A 24 12.34 -2.64 -30.17
CA SER A 24 12.05 -3.32 -31.44
C SER A 24 10.81 -4.24 -31.36
N GLN A 25 10.34 -4.58 -30.17
CA GLN A 25 9.19 -5.47 -29.98
C GLN A 25 7.84 -4.73 -29.92
N LEU A 26 7.85 -3.41 -29.74
CA LEU A 26 6.62 -2.60 -29.73
C LEU A 26 6.17 -2.12 -31.11
N GLN A 27 6.94 -2.38 -32.17
CA GLN A 27 6.60 -1.92 -33.52
C GLN A 27 6.05 -3.03 -34.44
N GLN A 28 6.04 -4.30 -33.98
CA GLN A 28 5.51 -5.44 -34.75
C GLN A 28 4.06 -5.82 -34.42
N ILE A 29 3.44 -5.21 -33.40
CA ILE A 29 2.05 -5.54 -33.00
C ILE A 29 1.02 -4.62 -33.71
N GLN A 30 1.46 -3.59 -34.44
CA GLN A 30 0.59 -2.53 -34.95
C GLN A 30 0.07 -2.73 -36.41
N SER A 31 0.35 -3.85 -37.08
CA SER A 31 0.03 -3.99 -38.53
C SER A 31 -0.96 -5.07 -38.93
N THR A 32 -1.72 -5.69 -38.02
CA THR A 32 -2.74 -6.67 -38.41
C THR A 32 -4.05 -6.48 -37.65
N LEU A 33 -4.86 -5.53 -38.08
CA LEU A 33 -6.32 -5.66 -38.04
C LEU A 33 -6.94 -5.03 -39.30
N PRO A 34 -7.73 -5.79 -40.10
CA PRO A 34 -8.49 -5.25 -41.21
C PRO A 34 -9.72 -4.46 -40.72
N SER A 35 -9.98 -3.35 -41.42
CA SER A 35 -11.16 -2.51 -41.33
C SER A 35 -12.42 -3.27 -41.75
N MET A 36 -13.41 -3.36 -40.87
CA MET A 36 -14.82 -3.61 -41.22
C MET A 36 -15.73 -2.73 -40.35
N ALA A 37 -16.70 -2.14 -41.04
CA ALA A 37 -17.62 -1.08 -40.67
C ALA A 37 -18.52 -1.33 -39.45
N THR A 38 -18.89 -0.19 -38.81
CA THR A 38 -20.24 0.19 -38.37
C THR A 38 -21.07 -0.86 -37.63
N ASN A 39 -21.30 -0.66 -36.32
CA ASN A 39 -22.61 -0.26 -35.75
C ASN A 39 -22.54 -0.21 -34.20
N GLN A 40 -23.43 0.58 -33.60
CA GLN A 40 -23.89 0.57 -32.20
C GLN A 40 -23.22 1.51 -31.17
N ALA A 41 -23.85 2.69 -31.06
CA ALA A 41 -24.46 3.24 -29.85
C ALA A 41 -23.77 2.97 -28.49
N SER A 42 -23.10 4.00 -27.99
CA SER A 42 -22.68 4.16 -26.61
C SER A 42 -23.88 4.31 -25.66
N LYS A 43 -24.37 3.19 -25.14
CA LYS A 43 -25.04 3.16 -23.82
C LYS A 43 -24.02 2.70 -22.79
N GLN A 44 -23.87 3.48 -21.72
CA GLN A 44 -23.10 3.12 -20.53
C GLN A 44 -23.57 1.74 -20.02
N PRO A 45 -22.68 0.75 -19.85
CA PRO A 45 -23.09 -0.53 -19.29
C PRO A 45 -23.05 -0.47 -17.76
N GLY A 46 -24.22 -0.72 -17.16
CA GLY A 46 -24.27 -1.63 -16.01
C GLY A 46 -24.26 -1.01 -14.62
N GLN A 47 -25.26 -0.17 -14.30
CA GLN A 47 -25.88 -0.32 -12.98
C GLN A 47 -26.67 -1.63 -13.03
N ILE A 48 -25.97 -2.75 -12.83
CA ILE A 48 -26.59 -4.08 -12.76
C ILE A 48 -27.49 -4.04 -11.54
N GLU A 49 -28.80 -4.12 -11.73
CA GLU A 49 -29.75 -4.22 -10.62
C GLU A 49 -29.45 -5.52 -9.87
N ILE A 50 -28.89 -5.39 -8.68
CA ILE A 50 -28.53 -6.50 -7.77
C ILE A 50 -29.76 -7.40 -7.50
N THR A 51 -30.96 -6.83 -7.59
CA THR A 51 -32.26 -7.52 -7.50
C THR A 51 -32.60 -8.40 -8.70
N SER A 52 -31.96 -8.25 -9.86
CA SER A 52 -32.22 -9.06 -11.07
C SER A 52 -31.30 -10.28 -11.21
N LEU A 53 -30.17 -10.32 -10.51
CA LEU A 53 -29.16 -11.38 -10.65
C LEU A 53 -29.59 -12.73 -10.03
N PRO A 54 -29.38 -13.87 -10.70
CA PRO A 54 -29.64 -15.19 -10.13
C PRO A 54 -28.74 -15.47 -8.91
N VAL A 55 -29.27 -16.24 -7.95
CA VAL A 55 -28.62 -16.53 -6.65
C VAL A 55 -27.15 -16.99 -6.77
N PRO A 56 -26.75 -17.84 -7.74
CA PRO A 56 -25.36 -18.26 -7.90
C PRO A 56 -24.39 -17.10 -8.22
N GLN A 57 -24.81 -16.15 -9.06
CA GLN A 57 -23.97 -14.98 -9.40
C GLN A 57 -23.81 -14.02 -8.23
N LEU A 58 -24.83 -13.91 -7.37
CA LEU A 58 -24.74 -13.12 -6.14
C LEU A 58 -23.78 -13.77 -5.12
N GLN A 59 -23.70 -15.11 -5.08
CA GLN A 59 -22.74 -15.82 -4.23
C GLN A 59 -21.30 -15.62 -4.71
N GLU A 60 -21.05 -15.66 -6.02
CA GLU A 60 -19.74 -15.34 -6.60
C GLU A 60 -19.32 -13.89 -6.31
N LEU A 61 -20.25 -12.94 -6.52
CA LEU A 61 -20.01 -11.52 -6.21
C LEU A 61 -19.70 -11.31 -4.72
N LYS A 62 -20.42 -12.00 -3.82
CA LYS A 62 -20.12 -11.97 -2.39
C LYS A 62 -18.69 -12.42 -2.11
N GLN A 63 -18.28 -13.58 -2.64
CA GLN A 63 -16.93 -14.10 -2.42
C GLN A 63 -15.85 -13.15 -2.93
N GLN A 64 -16.09 -12.46 -4.04
CA GLN A 64 -15.16 -11.44 -4.54
C GLN A 64 -15.07 -10.25 -3.56
N LEU A 65 -16.21 -9.74 -3.12
CA LEU A 65 -16.25 -8.61 -2.18
C LEU A 65 -15.60 -8.96 -0.83
N ASP A 66 -15.75 -10.19 -0.35
CA ASP A 66 -15.11 -10.67 0.88
C ASP A 66 -13.57 -10.69 0.74
N ARG A 67 -13.04 -11.17 -0.39
CA ARG A 67 -11.59 -11.13 -0.68
C ARG A 67 -11.06 -9.72 -0.79
N GLU A 68 -11.79 -8.83 -1.47
CA GLU A 68 -11.44 -7.40 -1.57
C GLU A 68 -11.39 -6.77 -0.18
N LEU A 69 -12.38 -7.06 0.68
CA LEU A 69 -12.45 -6.53 2.04
C LEU A 69 -11.29 -7.02 2.91
N GLU A 70 -10.94 -8.31 2.84
CA GLU A 70 -9.79 -8.88 3.54
C GLU A 70 -8.46 -8.22 3.11
N HIS A 71 -8.27 -8.04 1.81
CA HIS A 71 -7.10 -7.37 1.25
C HIS A 71 -6.99 -5.91 1.70
N LEU A 72 -8.09 -5.16 1.65
CA LEU A 72 -8.13 -3.77 2.11
C LEU A 72 -7.89 -3.65 3.62
N THR A 73 -8.43 -4.58 4.41
CA THR A 73 -8.24 -4.62 5.87
C THR A 73 -6.78 -4.88 6.23
N THR A 74 -6.12 -5.82 5.54
CA THR A 74 -4.69 -6.11 5.73
C THR A 74 -3.82 -4.91 5.35
N SER A 75 -4.17 -4.23 4.25
CA SER A 75 -3.50 -2.99 3.82
C SER A 75 -3.67 -1.87 4.84
N PHE A 76 -4.87 -1.71 5.40
CA PHE A 76 -5.17 -0.73 6.45
C PHE A 76 -4.31 -0.96 7.70
N GLN A 77 -4.23 -2.21 8.18
CA GLN A 77 -3.39 -2.55 9.35
C GLN A 77 -1.90 -2.28 9.10
N SER A 78 -1.41 -2.59 7.89
CA SER A 78 -0.03 -2.33 7.50
C SER A 78 0.29 -0.83 7.49
N LEU A 79 -0.58 -0.01 6.90
CA LEU A 79 -0.44 1.45 6.88
C LEU A 79 -0.54 2.04 8.29
N ARG A 80 -1.44 1.55 9.13
CA ARG A 80 -1.58 1.99 10.52
C ARG A 80 -0.32 1.70 11.35
N THR A 81 0.28 0.52 11.14
CA THR A 81 1.54 0.15 11.78
C THR A 81 2.68 1.07 11.31
N ALA A 82 2.75 1.37 10.01
CA ALA A 82 3.73 2.32 9.47
C ALA A 82 3.56 3.73 10.06
N GLN A 83 2.33 4.21 10.19
CA GLN A 83 2.03 5.50 10.82
C GLN A 83 2.51 5.55 12.28
N SER A 84 2.27 4.47 13.05
CA SER A 84 2.75 4.39 14.44
C SER A 84 4.27 4.45 14.49
N LYS A 85 4.96 3.68 13.64
CA LYS A 85 6.42 3.69 13.56
C LYS A 85 6.97 5.08 13.24
N PHE A 86 6.38 5.81 12.28
CA PHE A 86 6.81 7.18 11.99
C PHE A 86 6.55 8.17 13.13
N SER A 87 5.43 8.01 13.85
CA SER A 87 5.16 8.79 15.06
C SER A 87 6.17 8.52 16.16
N ASP A 88 6.55 7.27 16.36
CA ASP A 88 7.54 6.88 17.36
C ASP A 88 8.96 7.34 16.98
N CYS A 89 9.30 7.35 15.69
CA CYS A 89 10.53 7.99 15.19
C CYS A 89 10.54 9.48 15.53
N LEU A 90 9.43 10.20 15.33
CA LEU A 90 9.32 11.63 15.65
C LEU A 90 9.53 11.90 17.15
N LYS A 91 8.92 11.09 18.02
CA LYS A 91 9.16 11.15 19.48
C LYS A 91 10.62 10.86 19.82
N SER A 92 11.22 9.86 19.15
CA SER A 92 12.62 9.47 19.37
C SER A 92 13.60 10.57 18.97
N ILE A 93 13.32 11.31 17.88
CA ILE A 93 14.12 12.48 17.50
C ILE A 93 14.00 13.58 18.55
N ALA A 94 12.77 13.88 19.01
CA ALA A 94 12.53 14.94 19.99
C ALA A 94 13.13 14.66 21.38
N GLN A 95 13.13 13.41 21.83
CA GLN A 95 13.58 13.02 23.17
C GLN A 95 15.01 12.46 23.20
N GLY A 96 15.42 11.75 22.15
CA GLY A 96 16.70 11.04 22.10
C GLY A 96 17.86 11.91 21.64
N VAL A 97 17.60 12.89 20.76
CA VAL A 97 18.63 13.70 20.10
C VAL A 97 18.63 15.13 20.66
N ASN A 98 18.85 15.27 21.97
CA ASN A 98 18.98 16.57 22.64
C ASN A 98 20.45 16.82 23.02
N THR A 99 20.86 18.09 23.09
CA THR A 99 22.19 18.48 23.57
C THR A 99 22.47 17.97 25.00
N SER A 100 21.42 17.82 25.82
CA SER A 100 21.52 17.22 27.17
C SER A 100 21.77 15.70 27.19
N THR A 101 21.54 14.99 26.08
CA THR A 101 21.82 13.55 25.95
C THR A 101 23.11 13.24 25.22
N ALA A 102 23.75 14.22 24.57
CA ALA A 102 24.97 14.02 23.79
C ALA A 102 26.14 13.43 24.63
N ASP A 103 26.32 13.92 25.85
CA ASP A 103 27.41 13.49 26.74
C ASP A 103 27.06 12.27 27.62
N LYS A 104 25.81 11.81 27.59
CA LYS A 104 25.35 10.68 28.42
C LYS A 104 25.66 9.36 27.72
N PRO A 105 26.11 8.33 28.46
CA PRO A 105 26.28 6.99 27.90
C PRO A 105 24.91 6.42 27.50
N LEU A 106 24.77 6.02 26.24
CA LEU A 106 23.60 5.36 25.68
C LEU A 106 23.90 3.88 25.49
N LEU A 107 22.98 2.99 25.84
CA LEU A 107 23.11 1.57 25.59
C LEU A 107 22.51 1.24 24.22
N VAL A 108 23.36 0.75 23.31
CA VAL A 108 22.92 0.32 21.98
C VAL A 108 22.85 -1.21 21.97
N PRO A 109 21.69 -1.81 21.64
CA PRO A 109 21.58 -3.26 21.52
C PRO A 109 22.39 -3.74 20.31
N LEU A 110 23.33 -4.68 20.53
CA LEU A 110 23.97 -5.43 19.44
C LEU A 110 23.15 -6.67 19.08
N THR A 111 22.52 -7.29 20.07
CA THR A 111 21.62 -8.45 19.93
C THR A 111 20.46 -8.32 20.90
N SER A 112 19.54 -9.30 20.92
CA SER A 112 18.41 -9.34 21.85
C SER A 112 18.81 -9.38 23.33
N SER A 113 20.04 -9.78 23.65
CA SER A 113 20.49 -9.98 25.04
C SER A 113 21.78 -9.21 25.39
N LEU A 114 22.38 -8.49 24.44
CA LEU A 114 23.65 -7.80 24.64
C LEU A 114 23.55 -6.34 24.23
N TYR A 115 23.90 -5.47 25.17
CA TYR A 115 23.92 -4.02 25.01
C TYR A 115 25.34 -3.51 25.20
N VAL A 116 25.76 -2.58 24.34
CA VAL A 116 27.09 -1.95 24.42
C VAL A 116 26.92 -0.47 24.71
N PRO A 117 27.68 0.09 25.68
CA PRO A 117 27.67 1.52 25.92
C PRO A 117 28.32 2.27 24.76
N GLY A 118 27.63 3.29 24.26
CA GLY A 118 28.07 4.22 23.25
C GLY A 118 27.80 5.66 23.66
N ARG A 119 28.36 6.61 22.91
CA ARG A 119 28.08 8.05 23.04
C ARG A 119 27.66 8.60 21.69
N LEU A 120 26.83 9.63 21.72
CA LEU A 120 26.33 10.24 20.49
C LEU A 120 27.39 11.20 19.93
N THR A 121 27.84 10.96 18.69
CA THR A 121 28.85 11.82 18.04
C THR A 121 28.29 13.18 17.60
N SER A 122 27.01 13.23 17.23
CA SER A 122 26.33 14.46 16.77
C SER A 122 24.86 14.43 17.18
N SER A 123 24.40 15.50 17.83
CA SER A 123 22.99 15.70 18.20
C SER A 123 22.22 16.59 17.21
N THR A 124 22.85 16.99 16.11
CA THR A 124 22.26 17.93 15.14
C THR A 124 21.87 17.26 13.84
N HIS A 125 22.45 16.10 13.54
CA HIS A 125 22.26 15.37 12.28
C HIS A 125 21.80 13.95 12.54
N VAL A 126 20.84 13.48 11.74
CA VAL A 126 20.29 12.12 11.80
C VAL A 126 20.26 11.50 10.41
N LEU A 127 20.45 10.19 10.34
CA LEU A 127 20.29 9.42 9.12
C LEU A 127 18.84 8.97 8.98
N ILE A 128 18.23 9.28 7.84
CA ILE A 128 16.87 8.89 7.49
C ILE A 128 16.91 7.89 6.33
N ASP A 129 16.23 6.76 6.51
CA ASP A 129 15.97 5.82 5.42
C ASP A 129 14.87 6.38 4.50
N ILE A 130 15.22 6.57 3.22
CA ILE A 130 14.27 7.01 2.18
C ILE A 130 13.68 5.84 1.38
N GLY A 131 14.11 4.61 1.68
CA GLY A 131 13.75 3.38 0.98
C GLY A 131 14.86 2.85 0.07
N THR A 132 14.70 1.63 -0.44
CA THR A 132 15.62 0.95 -1.39
C THR A 132 17.07 0.81 -0.91
N GLY A 133 17.32 0.93 0.40
CA GLY A 133 18.65 0.81 1.00
C GLY A 133 19.46 2.10 0.96
N PHE A 134 18.84 3.25 0.67
CA PHE A 134 19.52 4.56 0.69
C PHE A 134 19.19 5.33 1.97
N PHE A 135 20.23 5.90 2.56
CA PHE A 135 20.14 6.76 3.73
C PHE A 135 20.58 8.17 3.37
N VAL A 136 19.84 9.16 3.86
CA VAL A 136 20.16 10.57 3.68
C VAL A 136 20.36 11.20 5.05
N GLU A 137 21.47 11.92 5.20
CA GLU A 137 21.73 12.72 6.38
C GLU A 137 20.90 14.01 6.32
N LYS A 138 20.16 14.29 7.39
CA LYS A 138 19.32 15.48 7.54
C LYS A 138 19.53 16.10 8.91
N SER A 139 19.27 17.39 9.02
CA SER A 139 19.20 18.05 10.32
C SER A 139 18.03 17.48 11.13
N THR A 140 18.09 17.59 12.45
CA THR A 140 17.01 17.15 13.34
C THR A 140 15.67 17.86 13.06
N GLU A 141 15.73 19.14 12.68
CA GLU A 141 14.56 19.94 12.30
C GLU A 141 13.94 19.45 10.98
N ASP A 142 14.76 19.29 9.94
CA ASP A 142 14.30 18.77 8.64
C ASP A 142 13.76 17.34 8.77
N ALA A 143 14.37 16.53 9.64
CA ALA A 143 13.93 15.17 9.93
C ALA A 143 12.54 15.16 10.59
N ALA A 144 12.33 16.04 11.57
CA ALA A 144 11.04 16.16 12.24
C ALA A 144 9.94 16.57 11.25
N ASP A 145 10.22 17.53 10.37
CA ASP A 145 9.28 17.96 9.32
C ASP A 145 9.02 16.87 8.29
N PHE A 146 10.05 16.10 7.91
CA PHE A 146 9.91 14.94 7.02
C PHE A 146 8.96 13.89 7.60
N TYR A 147 9.17 13.47 8.86
CA TYR A 147 8.30 12.50 9.52
C TYR A 147 6.90 13.05 9.76
N LYS A 148 6.76 14.33 10.12
CA LYS A 148 5.46 14.98 10.31
C LYS A 148 4.64 14.99 9.03
N ARG A 149 5.27 15.26 7.88
CA ARG A 149 4.64 15.16 6.56
C ARG A 149 4.21 13.73 6.26
N LYS A 150 5.08 12.74 6.48
CA LYS A 150 4.74 11.33 6.27
C LYS A 150 3.59 10.84 7.14
N VAL A 151 3.55 11.22 8.41
CA VAL A 151 2.43 10.87 9.31
C VAL A 151 1.11 11.47 8.81
N LYS A 152 1.15 12.71 8.28
CA LYS A 152 -0.02 13.36 7.69
C LYS A 152 -0.46 12.65 6.41
N ASP A 153 0.45 12.41 5.47
CA ASP A 153 0.14 11.74 4.20
C ASP A 153 -0.48 10.35 4.43
N LEU A 154 0.09 9.59 5.38
CA LEU A 154 -0.45 8.27 5.78
C LEU A 154 -1.80 8.41 6.50
N GLY A 155 -1.99 9.45 7.31
CA GLY A 155 -3.25 9.74 7.98
C GLY A 155 -4.39 10.02 7.00
N ASP A 156 -4.13 10.84 5.98
CA ASP A 156 -5.09 11.13 4.91
C ASP A 156 -5.41 9.86 4.11
N SER A 157 -4.39 9.09 3.73
CA SER A 157 -4.56 7.80 3.02
C SER A 157 -5.36 6.77 3.84
N LEU A 158 -5.15 6.72 5.15
CA LEU A 158 -5.90 5.83 6.05
C LEU A 158 -7.37 6.23 6.15
N LYS A 159 -7.66 7.53 6.18
CA LYS A 159 -9.04 8.04 6.21
C LYS A 159 -9.79 7.70 4.93
N ASP A 160 -9.16 7.88 3.78
CA ASP A 160 -9.73 7.52 2.49
C ASP A 160 -9.99 6.00 2.42
N LEU A 161 -9.02 5.20 2.88
CA LEU A 161 -9.16 3.74 2.93
C LEU A 161 -10.27 3.28 3.89
N GLU A 162 -10.42 3.92 5.05
CA GLU A 162 -11.50 3.65 6.00
C GLU A 162 -12.87 3.88 5.35
N GLN A 163 -13.05 4.96 4.58
CA GLN A 163 -14.29 5.21 3.85
C GLN A 163 -14.56 4.12 2.81
N VAL A 164 -13.53 3.66 2.08
CA VAL A 164 -13.66 2.59 1.08
C VAL A 164 -14.02 1.27 1.74
N VAL A 165 -13.37 0.91 2.86
CA VAL A 165 -13.65 -0.32 3.62
C VAL A 165 -15.09 -0.31 4.14
N ASN A 166 -15.54 0.78 4.74
CA ASN A 166 -16.92 0.92 5.22
C ASN A 166 -17.94 0.80 4.07
N SER A 167 -17.65 1.42 2.92
CA SER A 167 -18.51 1.33 1.74
C SER A 167 -18.59 -0.11 1.21
N LYS A 168 -17.46 -0.84 1.17
CA LYS A 168 -17.45 -2.24 0.73
C LYS A 168 -18.11 -3.18 1.73
N ALA A 169 -17.92 -2.97 3.04
CA ALA A 169 -18.62 -3.73 4.07
C ALA A 169 -20.15 -3.57 3.96
N ASN A 170 -20.63 -2.35 3.67
CA ASN A 170 -22.05 -2.13 3.41
C ASN A 170 -22.54 -2.84 2.14
N ASN A 171 -21.73 -2.85 1.07
CA ASN A 171 -22.08 -3.57 -0.16
C ASN A 171 -22.21 -5.08 0.08
N VAL A 172 -21.30 -5.69 0.86
CA VAL A 172 -21.41 -7.11 1.25
C VAL A 172 -22.73 -7.37 1.97
N ARG A 173 -23.08 -6.54 2.96
CA ARG A 173 -24.35 -6.67 3.71
C ARG A 173 -25.58 -6.53 2.82
N MET A 174 -25.57 -5.60 1.86
CA MET A 174 -26.68 -5.44 0.92
C MET A 174 -26.84 -6.68 0.03
N VAL A 175 -25.73 -7.23 -0.48
CA VAL A 175 -25.76 -8.45 -1.30
C VAL A 175 -26.27 -9.64 -0.47
N GLU A 176 -25.85 -9.77 0.78
CA GLU A 176 -26.34 -10.81 1.69
C GLU A 176 -27.86 -10.73 1.93
N GLU A 177 -28.42 -9.54 2.16
CA GLU A 177 -29.86 -9.40 2.36
C GLU A 177 -30.65 -9.71 1.09
N VAL A 178 -30.14 -9.31 -0.10
CA VAL A 178 -30.79 -9.66 -1.37
C VAL A 178 -30.78 -11.17 -1.59
N ILE A 179 -29.67 -11.86 -1.28
CA ILE A 179 -29.61 -13.33 -1.32
C ILE A 179 -30.66 -13.92 -0.36
N ARG A 180 -30.74 -13.42 0.87
CA ARG A 180 -31.67 -13.91 1.90
C ARG A 180 -33.12 -13.76 1.45
N VAL A 181 -33.51 -12.59 0.96
CA VAL A 181 -34.86 -12.31 0.45
C VAL A 181 -35.18 -13.22 -0.74
N LYS A 182 -34.26 -13.39 -1.69
CA LYS A 182 -34.47 -14.28 -2.84
C LYS A 182 -34.67 -15.74 -2.45
N VAL A 183 -33.85 -16.25 -1.53
CA VAL A 183 -33.97 -17.64 -1.04
C VAL A 183 -35.30 -17.87 -0.33
N LEU A 184 -35.76 -16.92 0.50
CA LEU A 184 -37.06 -16.99 1.16
C LEU A 184 -38.22 -16.96 0.15
N SER A 185 -38.19 -16.03 -0.81
CA SER A 185 -39.22 -15.94 -1.86
C SER A 185 -39.27 -17.17 -2.78
N ALA A 186 -38.13 -17.83 -3.03
CA ALA A 186 -38.07 -19.07 -3.80
C ALA A 186 -38.66 -20.27 -3.03
N GLN A 187 -38.54 -20.31 -1.70
CA GLN A 187 -39.15 -21.34 -0.87
C GLN A 187 -40.68 -21.17 -0.76
N GLU A 188 -41.18 -19.94 -0.72
CA GLU A 188 -42.63 -19.67 -0.66
C GLU A 188 -43.36 -19.99 -1.98
N GLY A 189 -42.67 -19.89 -3.12
CA GLY A 189 -43.19 -20.32 -4.43
C GLY A 189 -43.37 -21.83 -4.57
N GLY A 190 -42.48 -22.63 -3.98
CA GLY A 190 -42.53 -24.10 -4.05
C GLY A 190 -43.61 -24.76 -3.20
N GLN A 191 -44.17 -24.07 -2.20
CA GLN A 191 -45.25 -24.61 -1.35
C GLN A 191 -46.67 -24.39 -1.92
N LYS A 192 -46.86 -23.54 -2.94
CA LYS A 192 -48.18 -23.33 -3.57
C LYS A 192 -48.53 -24.35 -4.65
N GLU A 193 -47.56 -25.08 -5.19
CA GLU A 193 -47.79 -26.09 -6.24
C GLU A 193 -48.07 -27.50 -5.66
N ALA A 194 -47.74 -27.76 -4.40
CA ALA A 194 -47.97 -29.06 -3.75
C ALA A 194 -49.35 -29.24 -3.08
N LYS A 195 -50.22 -28.22 -3.11
CA LYS A 195 -51.57 -28.26 -2.48
C LYS A 195 -52.72 -28.12 -3.49
N GLY A 196 -52.43 -28.28 -4.78
CA GLY A 196 -53.36 -28.10 -5.89
C GLY A 196 -53.37 -29.27 -6.87
N THR A 197 -53.38 -30.51 -6.37
CA THR A 197 -53.78 -31.69 -7.16
C THR A 197 -54.47 -32.70 -6.25
#